data_AF-A0A932L7G4-F1
#
_entry.id   AF-A0A932L7G4-F1
#
_cell.length_a   1.000
_cell.length_b   1.000
_cell.length_c   1.000
_cell.angle_alpha   90.00
_cell.angle_beta   90.00
_cell.angle_gamma   90.00
#
_symmetry.space_group_name_H-M   'P 1'
#
loop_
_entity.id
_entity.type
_entity.pdbx_description
1 polymer ?
#
loop_
_entity_poly.entity_id
_entity_poly.type
_entity_poly.pdbx_seq_one_letter_code
_entity_poly.pdbx_strand_id
1 'polypeptide(L)'
;MPYDTTHRVGCRHGRTRLFATTILATSILAGSGSARADDSQTMPEVLITAPRISTPADTATSSGGDAAKLLLGTPGVNLIPNGGVSSLPDIHGLADDRLKVVVDGLELTSACSNHMNPALSYMDSSRLEAVQVWSGIIPVSV
;
A
#
# COMPACT_ATOMS: atom_id res chain seq x y z
N MET A 1 11.69 40.24 -21.10
CA MET A 1 11.76 40.19 -19.64
C MET A 1 12.42 38.87 -19.26
N PRO A 2 13.66 38.87 -18.75
CA PRO A 2 14.42 37.65 -18.49
C PRO A 2 14.09 37.05 -17.12
N TYR A 3 14.06 35.71 -17.08
CA TYR A 3 14.12 34.90 -15.86
C TYR A 3 15.51 35.05 -15.23
N ASP A 4 15.56 35.16 -13.90
CA ASP A 4 16.80 34.98 -13.15
C ASP A 4 16.63 33.85 -12.12
N THR A 5 17.49 32.85 -12.27
CA THR A 5 17.64 31.67 -11.43
C THR A 5 19.02 31.79 -10.79
N THR A 6 19.09 31.92 -9.46
CA THR A 6 20.37 31.84 -8.75
C THR A 6 20.31 30.85 -7.59
N HIS A 7 20.82 29.66 -7.87
CA HIS A 7 21.25 28.66 -6.92
C HIS A 7 22.68 29.02 -6.49
N ARG A 8 23.00 29.13 -5.19
CA ARG A 8 24.38 28.92 -4.69
C ARG A 8 24.42 28.30 -3.30
N VAL A 9 25.09 27.15 -3.29
CA VAL A 9 25.55 26.32 -2.18
C VAL A 9 26.54 27.08 -1.29
N GLY A 10 26.42 26.91 0.02
CA GLY A 10 27.38 27.42 1.00
C GLY A 10 27.67 26.41 2.11
N CYS A 11 28.57 25.46 1.87
CA CYS A 11 29.18 24.65 2.92
C CYS A 11 30.13 25.53 3.75
N ARG A 12 29.93 25.61 5.07
CA ARG A 12 30.94 26.16 5.98
C ARG A 12 31.45 25.07 6.92
N HIS A 13 32.66 24.62 6.60
CA HIS A 13 33.58 23.93 7.51
C HIS A 13 34.01 24.88 8.64
N GLY A 14 33.82 24.45 9.90
CA GLY A 14 34.34 25.13 11.09
C GLY A 14 35.06 24.14 11.99
N ARG A 15 36.38 24.31 12.11
CA ARG A 15 37.37 23.41 12.73
C ARG A 15 37.38 23.53 14.27
N THR A 16 37.41 22.36 14.92
CA THR A 16 38.22 21.94 16.09
C THR A 16 38.76 23.00 17.05
N ARG A 17 38.44 22.88 18.36
CA ARG A 17 39.42 23.04 19.47
C ARG A 17 39.06 22.15 20.68
N LEU A 18 40.03 21.28 21.01
CA LEU A 18 40.23 20.58 22.29
C LEU A 18 40.47 21.59 23.44
N PHE A 19 40.67 21.07 24.66
CA PHE A 19 40.84 21.70 25.99
C PHE A 19 39.51 21.74 26.75
N ALA A 20 39.32 21.11 27.92
CA ALA A 20 40.26 20.86 28.99
C ALA A 20 39.86 19.63 29.82
N THR A 21 40.90 19.08 30.44
CA THR A 21 41.02 17.84 31.19
C THR A 21 40.60 17.96 32.67
N THR A 22 40.22 16.81 33.23
CA THR A 22 40.49 16.27 34.59
C THR A 22 39.69 16.73 35.81
N ILE A 23 39.59 15.78 36.78
CA ILE A 23 38.98 15.76 38.14
C ILE A 23 37.66 14.94 38.11
N LEU A 24 37.46 13.78 38.76
CA LEU A 24 38.06 13.15 39.94
C LEU A 24 37.72 11.64 39.98
N ALA A 25 38.49 10.93 40.80
CA ALA A 25 38.64 9.50 41.01
C ALA A 25 37.43 8.62 41.45
N THR A 26 37.66 7.31 41.29
CA THR A 26 37.26 6.15 42.13
C THR A 26 35.81 5.65 42.14
N SER A 27 35.58 4.45 41.61
CA SER A 27 35.46 3.20 42.40
C SER A 27 35.18 1.99 41.50
N ILE A 28 36.04 0.98 41.61
CA ILE A 28 35.84 -0.36 41.04
C ILE A 28 34.83 -1.06 41.95
N LEU A 29 33.66 -1.39 41.42
CA LEU A 29 32.83 -2.47 41.97
C LEU A 29 32.53 -3.46 40.84
N ALA A 30 32.97 -4.70 41.06
CA ALA A 30 32.75 -5.82 40.18
C ALA A 30 31.25 -6.00 39.89
N GLY A 31 30.87 -5.79 38.64
CA GLY A 31 29.65 -6.32 38.07
C GLY A 31 30.06 -7.21 36.91
N SER A 32 30.03 -8.53 37.11
CA SER A 32 30.06 -9.50 36.02
C SER A 32 28.85 -9.20 35.13
N GLY A 33 29.04 -8.40 34.09
CA GLY A 33 28.06 -8.22 33.04
C GLY A 33 27.97 -9.54 32.31
N SER A 34 26.97 -10.37 32.64
CA SER A 34 26.57 -11.46 31.77
C SER A 34 26.23 -10.85 30.41
N ALA A 35 27.01 -11.19 29.39
CA ALA A 35 26.59 -11.02 28.01
C ALA A 35 25.25 -11.75 27.86
N ARG A 36 24.15 -11.00 27.77
CA ARG A 36 22.89 -11.58 27.31
C ARG A 36 23.06 -11.76 25.81
N ALA A 37 23.17 -13.01 25.38
CA ALA A 37 22.86 -13.37 24.01
C ALA A 37 21.44 -12.84 23.74
N ASP A 38 21.32 -11.97 22.74
CA ASP A 38 20.05 -11.52 22.22
C ASP A 38 19.39 -12.75 21.57
N ASP A 39 18.52 -13.38 22.34
CA ASP A 39 17.74 -14.53 21.90
C ASP A 39 16.79 -14.03 20.82
N SER A 40 17.06 -14.50 19.60
CA SER A 40 16.37 -14.17 18.36
C SER A 40 14.87 -14.00 18.61
N GLN A 41 14.37 -12.78 18.44
CA GLN A 41 12.94 -12.49 18.48
C GLN A 41 12.25 -13.25 17.33
N THR A 42 11.85 -14.50 17.57
CA THR A 42 10.96 -15.24 16.68
C THR A 42 9.63 -14.53 16.68
N MET A 43 9.31 -13.86 15.56
CA MET A 43 7.99 -13.30 15.32
C MET A 43 6.94 -14.39 15.56
N PRO A 44 5.89 -14.11 16.35
CA PRO A 44 4.82 -15.08 16.55
C PRO A 44 4.10 -15.34 15.22
N GLU A 45 3.83 -16.61 14.97
CA GLU A 45 3.04 -17.06 13.83
C GLU A 45 1.65 -16.40 13.87
N VAL A 46 1.36 -15.58 12.86
CA VAL A 46 0.06 -14.93 12.71
C VAL A 46 -0.88 -15.92 12.02
N LEU A 47 -1.71 -16.60 12.81
CA LEU A 47 -2.79 -17.43 12.29
C LEU A 47 -3.84 -16.53 11.62
N ILE A 48 -3.91 -16.59 10.29
CA ILE A 48 -4.94 -15.89 9.52
C ILE A 48 -6.26 -16.65 9.70
N THR A 49 -7.03 -16.28 10.73
CA THR A 49 -8.35 -16.86 11.03
C THR A 49 -9.46 -16.27 10.15
N ALA A 50 -9.18 -15.19 9.42
CA ALA A 50 -10.17 -14.54 8.59
C ALA A 50 -10.56 -15.43 7.38
N PRO A 51 -11.85 -15.58 7.07
CA PRO A 51 -12.28 -16.22 5.85
C PRO A 51 -11.69 -15.47 4.66
N ARG A 52 -10.91 -16.18 3.83
CA ARG A 52 -10.67 -15.76 2.45
C ARG A 52 -12.02 -15.78 1.74
N ILE A 53 -12.63 -14.61 1.54
CA ILE A 53 -13.83 -14.49 0.72
C ILE A 53 -13.37 -14.54 -0.74
N SER A 54 -13.22 -15.76 -1.27
CA SER A 54 -13.28 -15.99 -2.70
C SER A 54 -14.75 -16.09 -3.06
N THR A 55 -15.32 -15.05 -3.65
CA THR A 55 -16.64 -15.14 -4.29
C THR A 55 -16.50 -16.10 -5.48
N PRO A 56 -17.24 -17.23 -5.52
CA PRO A 56 -17.32 -18.01 -6.74
C PRO A 56 -17.91 -17.10 -7.82
N ALA A 57 -17.27 -17.06 -8.99
CA ALA A 57 -17.73 -16.27 -10.14
C ALA A 57 -19.13 -16.67 -10.65
N ASP A 58 -19.72 -17.74 -10.11
CA ASP A 58 -20.94 -18.39 -10.60
C ASP A 58 -22.26 -17.63 -10.34
N THR A 59 -22.25 -16.47 -9.65
CA THR A 59 -23.47 -15.63 -9.52
C THR A 59 -23.37 -14.31 -10.30
N ALA A 60 -22.40 -14.17 -11.19
CA ALA A 60 -22.37 -13.06 -12.14
C ALA A 60 -23.11 -13.45 -13.41
N THR A 61 -24.44 -13.33 -13.40
CA THR A 61 -25.23 -13.31 -14.64
C THR A 61 -24.67 -12.20 -15.56
N SER A 62 -23.90 -12.62 -16.56
CA SER A 62 -23.35 -11.83 -17.68
C SER A 62 -23.28 -10.32 -17.43
N SER A 63 -22.24 -9.85 -16.74
CA SER A 63 -22.03 -8.41 -16.50
C SER A 63 -21.45 -7.67 -17.71
N GLY A 64 -21.91 -8.02 -18.92
CA GLY A 64 -21.32 -7.65 -20.21
C GLY A 64 -20.66 -6.27 -20.21
N GLY A 65 -19.34 -6.26 -20.40
CA GLY A 65 -18.50 -5.07 -20.51
C GLY A 65 -17.98 -4.45 -19.21
N ASP A 66 -18.48 -4.83 -18.03
CA ASP A 66 -18.06 -4.23 -16.75
C ASP A 66 -17.60 -5.29 -15.74
N ALA A 67 -16.28 -5.36 -15.52
CA ALA A 67 -15.69 -6.24 -14.53
C ALA A 67 -16.00 -5.82 -13.08
N ALA A 68 -16.27 -4.55 -12.79
CA ALA A 68 -16.54 -4.11 -11.42
C ALA A 68 -17.84 -4.72 -10.87
N LYS A 69 -18.77 -5.09 -11.74
CA LYS A 69 -20.02 -5.80 -11.36
C LYS A 69 -19.78 -7.18 -10.76
N LEU A 70 -18.62 -7.80 -11.00
CA LEU A 70 -18.23 -9.04 -10.31
C LEU A 70 -18.01 -8.84 -8.81
N LEU A 71 -17.77 -7.60 -8.38
CA LEU A 71 -17.57 -7.25 -6.98
C LEU A 71 -18.88 -7.10 -6.21
N LEU A 72 -20.04 -7.10 -6.89
CA LEU A 72 -21.35 -7.04 -6.26
C LEU A 72 -21.53 -8.21 -5.28
N GLY A 73 -21.90 -7.90 -4.04
CA GLY A 73 -22.02 -8.89 -2.97
C GLY A 73 -20.75 -9.07 -2.13
N THR A 74 -19.63 -8.42 -2.49
CA THR A 74 -18.44 -8.38 -1.64
C THR A 74 -18.67 -7.42 -0.45
N PRO A 75 -18.50 -7.85 0.80
CA PRO A 75 -18.70 -6.98 1.97
C PRO A 75 -17.78 -5.76 1.94
N GLY A 76 -18.32 -4.58 2.25
CA GLY A 76 -17.55 -3.34 2.27
C GLY A 76 -17.23 -2.75 0.90
N VAL A 77 -17.68 -3.39 -0.19
CA VAL A 77 -17.58 -2.87 -1.55
C VAL A 77 -18.93 -2.30 -1.99
N ASN A 78 -18.88 -1.09 -2.54
CA ASN A 78 -19.97 -0.43 -3.22
C ASN A 78 -19.55 -0.12 -4.66
N LEU A 79 -20.52 0.01 -5.58
CA LEU A 79 -20.27 0.41 -6.97
C LEU A 79 -20.96 1.73 -7.26
N ILE A 80 -20.20 2.70 -7.75
CA ILE A 80 -20.69 3.98 -8.22
C ILE A 80 -20.87 3.87 -9.75
N PRO A 81 -22.10 3.96 -10.28
CA PRO A 81 -22.33 3.84 -11.71
C PRO A 81 -21.83 5.09 -12.44
N ASN A 82 -20.87 4.93 -13.37
CA ASN A 82 -20.36 6.02 -14.22
C ASN A 82 -20.65 5.79 -15.71
N GLY A 83 -21.74 5.08 -16.01
CA GLY A 83 -22.14 4.66 -17.36
C GLY A 83 -22.56 3.18 -17.37
N GLY A 84 -22.80 2.65 -18.57
CA GLY A 84 -23.22 1.24 -18.73
C GLY A 84 -22.11 0.21 -18.55
N VAL A 85 -20.84 0.63 -18.72
CA VAL A 85 -19.64 -0.24 -18.69
C VAL A 85 -18.51 0.31 -17.79
N SER A 86 -18.78 1.38 -17.05
CA SER A 86 -17.78 2.12 -16.27
C SER A 86 -18.18 2.21 -14.81
N SER A 87 -18.50 1.10 -14.13
CA SER A 87 -18.75 1.18 -12.68
C SER A 87 -17.43 1.39 -11.94
N LEU A 88 -17.42 2.36 -11.03
CA LEU A 88 -16.30 2.69 -10.18
C LEU A 88 -16.46 1.98 -8.83
N PRO A 89 -15.55 1.07 -8.44
CA PRO A 89 -15.61 0.46 -7.12
C PRO A 89 -15.22 1.45 -6.02
N ASP A 90 -15.88 1.31 -4.88
CA ASP A 90 -15.63 2.03 -3.63
C ASP A 90 -15.50 0.99 -2.50
N ILE A 91 -14.35 0.93 -1.85
CA ILE A 91 -14.07 0.01 -0.75
C ILE A 91 -13.88 0.84 0.52
N HIS A 92 -14.81 0.69 1.48
CA HIS A 92 -14.79 1.45 2.75
C HIS A 92 -14.67 2.99 2.57
N GLY A 93 -15.25 3.57 1.52
CA GLY A 93 -15.17 5.01 1.23
C GLY A 93 -13.93 5.44 0.42
N LEU A 94 -13.07 4.49 0.05
CA LEU A 94 -11.96 4.68 -0.86
C LEU A 94 -12.39 4.26 -2.26
N ALA A 95 -12.43 5.23 -3.17
CA ALA A 95 -12.74 5.00 -4.58
C ALA A 95 -11.59 5.50 -5.46
N ASP A 96 -11.59 5.02 -6.71
CA ASP A 96 -10.76 5.55 -7.80
C ASP A 96 -9.25 5.26 -7.61
N ASP A 97 -8.36 6.20 -7.94
CA ASP A 97 -6.90 6.05 -7.76
C ASP A 97 -6.45 5.78 -6.31
N ARG A 98 -7.37 5.82 -5.33
CA ARG A 98 -7.12 5.37 -3.95
C ARG A 98 -7.19 3.84 -3.82
N LEU A 99 -7.72 3.15 -4.82
CA LEU A 99 -7.78 1.70 -4.92
C LEU A 99 -6.66 1.23 -5.85
N LYS A 100 -5.78 0.38 -5.33
CA LYS A 100 -4.79 -0.31 -6.15
C LYS A 100 -5.47 -1.46 -6.89
N VAL A 101 -5.66 -1.30 -8.20
CA VAL A 101 -6.21 -2.35 -9.08
C VAL A 101 -5.07 -3.02 -9.82
N VAL A 102 -4.92 -4.33 -9.66
CA VAL A 102 -3.89 -5.13 -10.32
C VAL A 102 -4.55 -6.21 -11.17
N VAL A 103 -4.16 -6.29 -12.45
CA VAL A 103 -4.59 -7.32 -13.40
C VAL A 103 -3.35 -8.00 -13.95
N ASP A 104 -3.25 -9.31 -13.81
CA ASP A 104 -2.09 -10.11 -14.27
C ASP A 104 -0.72 -9.57 -13.80
N GLY A 105 -0.68 -8.97 -12.60
CA GLY A 105 0.53 -8.35 -12.03
C GLY A 105 0.81 -6.92 -12.48
N LEU A 106 -0.01 -6.35 -13.38
CA LEU A 106 0.08 -4.96 -13.81
C LEU A 106 -0.92 -4.08 -13.05
N GLU A 107 -0.43 -2.96 -12.51
CA GLU A 107 -1.30 -1.95 -11.90
C GLU A 107 -2.01 -1.13 -12.98
N LEU A 108 -3.32 -1.00 -12.87
CA LEU A 108 -4.17 -0.24 -13.77
C LEU A 108 -4.80 0.96 -13.04
N THR A 109 -4.83 2.10 -13.72
CA THR A 109 -5.44 3.36 -13.24
C THR A 109 -6.34 3.93 -14.35
N SER A 110 -7.07 5.00 -14.03
CA SER A 110 -7.84 5.76 -15.00
C SER A 110 -6.93 6.35 -16.08
N ALA A 111 -7.38 6.35 -17.34
CA ALA A 111 -6.60 6.97 -18.43
C ALA A 111 -7.01 8.42 -18.71
N CYS A 112 -8.21 8.81 -18.26
CA CYS A 112 -8.72 10.18 -18.39
C CYS A 112 -8.75 10.84 -17.01
N SER A 113 -8.30 12.10 -16.94
CA SER A 113 -8.27 12.89 -15.70
C SER A 113 -9.63 13.17 -15.06
N ASN A 114 -10.73 12.80 -15.73
CA ASN A 114 -12.10 12.96 -15.24
C ASN A 114 -12.69 11.65 -14.70
N HIS A 115 -11.89 10.57 -14.63
CA HIS A 115 -12.26 9.31 -13.99
C HIS A 115 -13.53 8.63 -14.56
N MET A 116 -13.87 8.96 -15.82
CA MET A 116 -14.99 8.33 -16.56
C MET A 116 -14.68 6.90 -17.04
N ASN A 117 -13.40 6.55 -17.02
CA ASN A 117 -12.84 5.27 -17.45
C ASN A 117 -12.04 4.64 -16.30
N PRO A 118 -12.72 4.21 -15.22
CA PRO A 118 -12.05 3.52 -14.13
C PRO A 118 -11.32 2.27 -14.65
N ALA A 119 -10.29 1.83 -13.93
CA ALA A 119 -9.42 0.71 -14.35
C ALA A 119 -10.18 -0.55 -14.79
N LEU A 120 -11.29 -0.88 -14.11
CA LEU A 120 -12.11 -2.05 -14.41
C LEU A 120 -13.01 -1.90 -15.64
N SER A 121 -13.18 -0.68 -16.18
CA SER A 121 -13.92 -0.45 -17.44
C SER A 121 -13.21 -0.98 -18.68
N TYR A 122 -11.91 -1.25 -18.59
CA TYR A 122 -11.12 -1.85 -19.67
C TYR A 122 -11.18 -3.38 -19.68
N MET A 123 -11.71 -3.99 -18.62
CA MET A 123 -11.70 -5.43 -18.44
C MET A 123 -13.11 -5.98 -18.63
N ASP A 124 -13.21 -6.93 -19.55
CA ASP A 124 -14.44 -7.69 -19.73
C ASP A 124 -14.50 -8.81 -18.69
N SER A 125 -15.65 -8.96 -18.05
CA SER A 125 -15.85 -9.95 -16.99
C SER A 125 -15.72 -11.39 -17.46
N SER A 126 -15.91 -11.68 -18.76
CA SER A 126 -15.69 -13.02 -19.32
C SER A 126 -14.22 -13.42 -19.44
N ARG A 127 -13.28 -12.46 -19.30
CA ARG A 127 -11.84 -12.68 -19.43
C ARG A 127 -11.13 -12.83 -18.08
N LEU A 128 -11.88 -12.75 -16.98
CA LEU A 128 -11.35 -12.88 -15.63
C LEU A 128 -11.66 -14.27 -15.08
N GLU A 129 -10.63 -14.98 -14.62
CA GLU A 129 -10.79 -16.28 -13.95
C GLU A 129 -11.19 -16.10 -12.47
N ALA A 130 -10.57 -15.14 -11.79
CA ALA A 130 -10.79 -14.87 -10.37
C ALA A 130 -10.65 -13.39 -10.05
N VAL A 131 -11.41 -12.92 -9.06
CA VAL A 131 -11.30 -11.58 -8.50
C VAL A 131 -11.09 -11.69 -7.00
N GLN A 132 -10.10 -10.97 -6.49
CA GLN A 132 -9.75 -10.95 -5.07
C GLN A 132 -9.79 -9.50 -4.58
N VAL A 133 -10.38 -9.31 -3.40
CA VAL A 133 -10.49 -8.00 -2.77
C VAL A 133 -9.75 -8.04 -1.44
N TRP A 134 -8.79 -7.13 -1.27
CA TRP A 134 -8.08 -6.93 -0.02
C TRP A 134 -8.48 -5.59 0.59
N SER A 135 -8.74 -5.58 1.90
CA SER A 135 -8.99 -4.34 2.65
C SER A 135 -8.25 -4.37 3.99
N GLY A 136 -7.71 -3.23 4.42
CA GLY A 136 -6.92 -3.12 5.64
C GLY A 136 -5.43 -3.37 5.40
N ILE A 137 -4.84 -4.35 6.09
CA ILE A 137 -3.42 -4.70 5.95
C ILE A 137 -3.25 -5.53 4.67
N ILE A 138 -2.70 -4.91 3.63
CA ILE A 138 -2.48 -5.54 2.33
C ILE A 138 -1.03 -6.05 2.20
N PRO A 139 -0.81 -7.20 1.53
CA PRO A 139 0.54 -7.69 1.25
C PRO A 139 1.27 -6.74 0.29
N VAL A 140 2.58 -6.58 0.48
CA VAL A 140 3.42 -5.74 -0.39
C VAL A 140 3.77 -6.40 -1.72
N SER A 141 3.62 -7.74 -1.79
CA SER A 141 3.82 -8.56 -2.99
C SER A 141 2.60 -9.44 -3.23
N VAL A 142 2.11 -9.43 -4.46
CA VAL A 142 1.03 -10.28 -4.97
C VAL A 142 1.54 -11.16 -6.10
#